data_AF-A0A8B8IHI0-F1
#
_entry.id   AF-A0A8B8IHI0-F1
#
_cell.length_a   1.000
_cell.length_b   1.000
_cell.length_c   1.000
_cell.angle_alpha   90.00
_cell.angle_beta   90.00
_cell.angle_gamma   90.00
#
_symmetry.space_group_name_H-M   'P 1'
#
loop_
_entity.id
_entity.type
_entity.pdbx_description
1 polymer ?
#
loop_
_entity_poly.entity_id
_entity_poly.type
_entity_poly.pdbx_seq_one_letter_code
_entity_poly.pdbx_strand_id
1 'polypeptide(L)'
;MTYNVSNCNSICQTNIVFEKSSGSACWIPKFTIVLQFKSSPETSIFSGEAIAILEAILFAHSHDLRHTVILTDSSSCLLAIKENPFRSRRKFFIILKIREALFSCHQKGVEISLVWIPSHSGITGNDAADLFARAAITTGSLDHFKNSTQDLCALAKTHLDKSWNSLWKVSSKSKGGFYASLQPDIPRRPWFSPHRQANRWITTTICRLRLGHACTPIHLCKIRVRDHSLCECGLDEGSLSHVIG
;
A
#
# COMPACT_ATOMS: atom_id res chain seq x y z
N MET A 1 16.16 -27.95 -8.30
CA MET A 1 17.41 -27.59 -8.99
C MET A 1 18.30 -26.90 -7.98
N THR A 2 19.29 -27.61 -7.46
CA THR A 2 20.30 -27.08 -6.53
C THR A 2 21.22 -26.15 -7.32
N TYR A 3 21.10 -24.84 -7.09
CA TYR A 3 22.03 -23.86 -7.65
C TYR A 3 23.41 -24.09 -7.02
N ASN A 4 24.40 -24.41 -7.85
CA ASN A 4 25.77 -24.65 -7.43
C ASN A 4 26.44 -23.29 -7.19
N VAL A 5 26.47 -22.83 -5.94
CA VAL A 5 26.97 -21.51 -5.49
C VAL A 5 28.49 -21.37 -5.67
N SER A 6 29.19 -22.45 -6.03
CA SER A 6 30.64 -22.58 -6.08
C SER A 6 31.34 -21.81 -7.22
N ASN A 7 30.63 -21.37 -8.26
CA ASN A 7 31.19 -20.57 -9.37
C ASN A 7 30.75 -19.09 -9.37
N CYS A 8 30.06 -18.64 -8.31
CA CYS A 8 29.53 -17.28 -8.28
C CYS A 8 30.56 -16.30 -7.72
N ASN A 9 31.04 -15.39 -8.57
CA ASN A 9 32.12 -14.48 -8.22
C ASN A 9 31.69 -13.32 -7.30
N SER A 10 30.40 -13.06 -7.11
CA SER A 10 29.90 -12.03 -6.18
C SER A 10 28.49 -12.38 -5.67
N ILE A 11 28.33 -12.54 -4.36
CA ILE A 11 27.02 -12.61 -3.71
C ILE A 11 26.74 -11.24 -3.11
N CYS A 12 25.56 -10.68 -3.36
CA CYS A 12 25.05 -9.47 -2.73
C CYS A 12 23.76 -9.81 -1.98
N GLN A 13 23.59 -9.32 -0.76
CA GLN A 13 22.37 -9.48 0.03
C GLN A 13 21.75 -8.11 0.27
N THR A 14 20.44 -8.00 0.04
CA THR A 14 19.69 -6.75 0.16
C THR A 14 18.57 -6.92 1.15
N ASN A 15 18.40 -5.95 2.06
CA ASN A 15 17.31 -5.97 3.04
C ASN A 15 16.86 -4.55 3.43
N ILE A 16 15.67 -4.45 4.04
CA ILE A 16 15.07 -3.20 4.51
C ILE A 16 14.53 -3.32 5.94
N VAL A 17 14.62 -2.26 6.73
CA VAL A 17 13.97 -2.20 8.04
C VAL A 17 13.25 -0.86 8.27
N PHE A 18 12.11 -0.93 8.97
CA PHE A 18 11.22 0.19 9.29
C PHE A 18 11.13 0.44 10.80
N GLU A 19 11.60 1.60 11.27
CA GLU A 19 11.34 2.11 12.63
C GLU A 19 11.25 3.65 12.61
N LYS A 20 10.03 4.22 12.61
CA LYS A 20 9.67 5.67 12.48
C LYS A 20 10.17 6.38 11.19
N SER A 21 11.20 5.85 10.56
CA SER A 21 11.81 6.17 9.27
C SER A 21 12.29 4.86 8.63
N SER A 22 12.64 4.91 7.35
CA SER A 22 12.93 3.71 6.55
C SER A 22 14.41 3.68 6.17
N GLY A 23 15.10 2.57 6.43
CA GLY A 23 16.49 2.37 6.07
C GLY A 23 16.64 1.12 5.21
N SER A 24 17.34 1.23 4.08
CA SER A 24 17.60 0.11 3.17
C SER A 24 19.11 -0.12 3.08
N ALA A 25 19.54 -1.38 2.94
CA ALA A 25 20.96 -1.68 2.79
C ALA A 25 21.23 -2.83 1.82
N CYS A 26 22.42 -2.77 1.22
CA CYS A 26 23.01 -3.87 0.46
C CYS A 26 24.36 -4.24 1.09
N TRP A 27 24.51 -5.50 1.46
CA TRP A 27 25.74 -6.09 1.94
C TRP A 27 26.42 -6.89 0.83
N ILE A 28 27.71 -6.61 0.61
CA ILE A 28 28.53 -7.27 -0.41
C ILE A 28 29.72 -7.96 0.28
N PRO A 29 29.53 -9.21 0.78
CA PRO A 29 30.52 -9.92 1.58
C PRO A 29 31.92 -9.96 0.98
N LYS A 30 32.03 -10.20 -0.33
CA LYS A 30 33.33 -10.36 -1.01
C LYS A 30 34.24 -9.13 -0.88
N PHE A 31 33.65 -7.94 -0.89
CA PHE A 31 34.40 -6.68 -0.82
C PHE A 31 34.30 -6.05 0.57
N THR A 32 33.55 -6.64 1.50
CA THR A 32 33.28 -6.06 2.81
C THR A 32 32.61 -4.67 2.70
N ILE A 33 31.85 -4.45 1.61
CA ILE A 33 31.20 -3.18 1.30
C ILE A 33 29.75 -3.22 1.76
N VAL A 34 29.34 -2.14 2.45
CA VAL A 34 27.94 -1.88 2.79
C VAL A 34 27.48 -0.64 2.05
N LEU A 35 26.37 -0.76 1.34
CA LEU A 35 25.64 0.39 0.82
C LEU A 35 24.45 0.64 1.75
N GLN A 36 24.34 1.85 2.31
CA GLN A 36 23.30 2.23 3.26
C GLN A 36 22.53 3.44 2.75
N PHE A 37 21.22 3.30 2.70
CA PHE A 37 20.32 4.31 2.14
C PHE A 37 19.29 4.71 3.19
N LYS A 38 19.26 6.00 3.51
CA LYS A 38 18.22 6.57 4.35
C LYS A 38 17.09 7.05 3.46
N SER A 39 15.93 6.42 3.60
CA SER A 39 14.73 6.81 2.88
C SER A 39 13.84 7.67 3.75
N SER A 40 13.02 8.52 3.13
CA SER A 40 12.11 9.34 3.91
C SER A 40 11.00 8.47 4.54
N PRO A 41 10.39 8.91 5.67
CA PRO A 41 9.33 8.16 6.37
C PRO A 41 8.15 7.76 5.49
N GLU A 42 7.98 8.49 4.39
CA GLU A 42 6.95 8.33 3.37
C GLU A 42 7.16 7.12 2.45
N THR A 43 8.38 6.58 2.39
CA THR A 43 8.76 5.49 1.49
C THR A 43 8.12 4.17 1.95
N SER A 44 7.40 3.49 1.07
CA SER A 44 6.84 2.17 1.38
C SER A 44 7.89 1.06 1.45
N ILE A 45 7.57 -0.03 2.15
CA ILE A 45 8.44 -1.22 2.27
C ILE A 45 8.89 -1.71 0.89
N PHE A 46 7.92 -1.89 0.00
CA PHE A 46 8.18 -2.30 -1.38
C PHE A 46 9.14 -1.35 -2.12
N SER A 47 8.96 -0.03 -1.99
CA SER A 47 9.83 0.94 -2.66
C SER A 47 11.27 0.84 -2.17
N GLY A 48 11.48 0.72 -0.86
CA GLY A 48 12.84 0.64 -0.32
C GLY A 48 13.54 -0.70 -0.60
N GLU A 49 12.82 -1.83 -0.58
CA GLU A 49 13.38 -3.13 -1.01
C GLU A 49 13.79 -3.09 -2.49
N ALA A 50 12.95 -2.49 -3.33
CA ALA A 50 13.26 -2.30 -4.74
C ALA A 50 14.47 -1.37 -4.93
N ILE A 51 14.66 -0.36 -4.06
CA ILE A 51 15.85 0.50 -4.08
C ILE A 51 17.11 -0.32 -3.74
N ALA A 52 17.08 -1.12 -2.68
CA ALA A 52 18.23 -1.95 -2.32
C ALA A 52 18.63 -2.90 -3.46
N ILE A 53 17.66 -3.50 -4.14
CA ILE A 53 17.89 -4.33 -5.34
C ILE A 53 18.49 -3.51 -6.48
N LEU A 54 17.95 -2.32 -6.78
CA LEU A 54 18.46 -1.46 -7.85
C LEU A 54 19.93 -1.08 -7.60
N GLU A 55 20.25 -0.65 -6.39
CA GLU A 55 21.61 -0.23 -6.03
C GLU A 55 22.60 -1.40 -6.08
N ALA A 56 22.18 -2.60 -5.68
CA ALA A 56 22.99 -3.81 -5.84
C ALA A 56 23.30 -4.12 -7.32
N ILE A 57 22.32 -3.93 -8.22
CA ILE A 57 22.49 -4.11 -9.67
C ILE A 57 23.44 -3.04 -10.25
N LEU A 58 23.24 -1.77 -9.87
CA LEU A 58 24.10 -0.67 -10.32
C LEU A 58 25.54 -0.83 -9.85
N PHE A 59 25.73 -1.32 -8.62
CA PHE A 59 27.05 -1.65 -8.09
C PHE A 59 27.72 -2.75 -8.94
N ALA A 60 27.00 -3.84 -9.21
CA ALA A 60 27.50 -4.93 -10.06
C ALA A 60 27.85 -4.46 -11.48
N HIS A 61 27.03 -3.57 -12.05
CA HIS A 61 27.26 -3.01 -13.38
C HIS A 61 28.52 -2.12 -13.45
N SER A 62 28.68 -1.23 -12.47
CA SER A 62 29.78 -0.26 -12.41
C SER A 62 31.13 -0.93 -12.15
N HIS A 63 31.15 -2.03 -11.39
CA HIS A 63 32.37 -2.76 -11.03
C HIS A 63 32.63 -4.01 -11.91
N ASP A 64 31.87 -4.19 -13.00
CA ASP A 64 32.01 -5.30 -13.95
C ASP A 64 31.96 -6.70 -13.29
N LEU A 65 31.05 -6.89 -12.33
CA LEU A 65 30.90 -8.13 -11.58
C LEU A 65 30.17 -9.19 -12.43
N ARG A 66 30.89 -9.82 -13.36
CA ARG A 66 30.34 -10.69 -14.43
C ARG A 66 29.32 -11.74 -14.00
N HIS A 67 29.46 -12.33 -12.82
CA HIS A 67 28.46 -13.26 -12.27
C HIS A 67 28.09 -12.81 -10.87
N THR A 68 26.90 -12.21 -10.75
CA THR A 68 26.38 -11.67 -9.49
C THR A 68 25.07 -12.35 -9.12
N VAL A 69 24.99 -12.85 -7.88
CA VAL A 69 23.74 -13.33 -7.29
C VAL A 69 23.28 -12.32 -6.24
N ILE A 70 22.06 -11.80 -6.40
CA ILE A 70 21.42 -10.89 -5.45
C ILE A 70 20.36 -11.68 -4.69
N LEU A 71 20.52 -11.77 -3.37
CA LEU A 71 19.57 -12.41 -2.46
C LEU A 71 18.69 -11.32 -1.83
N THR A 72 17.38 -11.50 -1.89
CA THR A 72 16.39 -10.58 -1.30
C THR A 72 15.26 -11.37 -0.64
N ASP A 73 14.75 -10.88 0.48
CA ASP A 73 13.56 -11.43 1.12
C ASP A 73 12.23 -10.86 0.59
N SER A 74 12.31 -9.85 -0.30
CA SER A 74 11.16 -9.28 -0.96
C SER A 74 10.64 -10.12 -2.12
N SER A 75 9.79 -11.09 -1.81
CA SER A 75 9.04 -11.84 -2.84
C SER A 75 8.20 -10.90 -3.73
N SER A 76 7.67 -9.82 -3.17
CA SER A 76 6.86 -8.83 -3.89
C SER A 76 7.66 -8.10 -4.97
N CYS A 77 8.89 -7.68 -4.69
CA CYS A 77 9.73 -7.01 -5.70
C CYS A 77 10.06 -7.96 -6.85
N LEU A 78 10.40 -9.21 -6.55
CA LEU A 78 10.72 -10.21 -7.58
C LEU A 78 9.53 -10.53 -8.48
N LEU A 79 8.34 -10.70 -7.90
CA LEU A 79 7.10 -10.86 -8.66
C LEU A 79 6.84 -9.64 -9.55
N ALA A 80 6.99 -8.42 -9.01
CA ALA A 80 6.80 -7.20 -9.76
C ALA A 80 7.80 -7.05 -10.92
N ILE A 81 9.07 -7.44 -10.74
CA ILE A 81 10.09 -7.45 -11.80
C ILE A 81 9.72 -8.45 -12.90
N LYS A 82 9.15 -9.61 -12.55
CA LYS A 82 8.73 -10.66 -13.51
C LYS A 82 7.44 -10.34 -14.25
N GLU A 83 6.52 -9.58 -13.65
CA GLU A 83 5.21 -9.26 -14.25
C GLU A 83 5.33 -8.45 -15.55
N ASN A 84 4.41 -8.65 -16.50
CA ASN A 84 4.44 -7.85 -17.73
C ASN A 84 4.11 -6.36 -17.43
N PRO A 85 5.01 -5.40 -17.76
CA PRO A 85 4.80 -3.96 -17.49
C PRO A 85 3.51 -3.41 -18.12
N PHE A 86 3.06 -3.98 -19.23
CA PHE A 86 1.86 -3.56 -19.95
C PHE A 86 0.57 -4.14 -19.36
N ARG A 87 0.67 -5.15 -18.49
CA ARG A 87 -0.49 -5.75 -17.81
C ARG A 87 -0.65 -5.32 -16.36
N SER A 88 0.38 -4.73 -15.74
CA SER A 88 0.29 -4.30 -14.35
C SER A 88 -0.51 -2.99 -14.19
N ARG A 89 -1.51 -3.01 -13.32
CA ARG A 89 -2.28 -1.80 -12.92
C ARG A 89 -1.43 -0.78 -12.17
N ARG A 90 -0.31 -1.21 -11.57
CA ARG A 90 0.59 -0.37 -10.77
C ARG A 90 1.95 -0.34 -11.46
N LYS A 91 2.21 0.70 -12.24
CA LYS A 91 3.52 0.94 -12.84
C LYS A 91 4.42 1.54 -11.77
N PHE A 92 5.14 0.71 -11.02
CA PHE A 92 6.15 1.18 -10.09
C PHE A 92 7.36 1.67 -10.89
N PHE A 93 7.64 2.97 -10.83
CA PHE A 93 8.76 3.58 -11.55
C PHE A 93 10.10 2.90 -11.23
N ILE A 94 10.31 2.53 -9.97
CA ILE A 94 11.52 1.84 -9.52
C ILE A 94 11.70 0.47 -10.20
N ILE A 95 10.61 -0.26 -10.47
CA ILE A 95 10.67 -1.57 -11.15
C ILE A 95 11.10 -1.41 -12.62
N LEU A 96 10.68 -0.31 -13.27
CA LEU A 96 11.16 0.00 -14.63
C LEU A 96 12.66 0.29 -14.63
N LYS A 97 13.16 1.06 -13.65
CA LYS A 97 14.61 1.30 -13.48
C LYS A 97 15.39 0.02 -13.23
N ILE A 98 14.87 -0.89 -12.42
CA ILE A 98 15.51 -2.20 -12.20
C ILE A 98 15.63 -2.97 -13.51
N ARG A 99 14.57 -3.01 -14.32
CA ARG A 99 14.61 -3.69 -15.63
C ARG A 99 15.59 -3.06 -16.61
N GLU A 100 15.61 -1.73 -16.66
CA GLU A 100 16.59 -0.99 -17.46
C GLU A 100 18.01 -1.34 -17.02
N ALA A 101 18.29 -1.33 -15.72
CA ALA A 101 19.60 -1.66 -15.17
C ALA A 101 19.99 -3.14 -15.46
N LEU A 102 19.05 -4.08 -15.33
CA LEU A 102 19.27 -5.49 -15.69
C LEU A 102 19.58 -5.65 -17.18
N PHE A 103 18.87 -4.91 -18.04
CA PHE A 103 19.12 -4.92 -19.49
C PHE A 103 20.51 -4.38 -19.82
N SER A 104 20.90 -3.25 -19.22
CA SER A 104 22.25 -2.68 -19.37
C SER A 104 23.35 -3.64 -18.89
N CYS A 105 23.11 -4.38 -17.80
CA CYS A 105 24.02 -5.43 -17.33
C CYS A 105 24.18 -6.54 -18.37
N HIS A 106 23.05 -7.03 -18.90
CA HIS A 106 23.06 -8.07 -19.92
C HIS A 106 23.82 -7.65 -21.18
N GLN A 107 23.62 -6.41 -21.66
CA GLN A 107 24.35 -5.87 -22.81
C GLN A 107 25.86 -5.79 -22.59
N LYS A 108 26.31 -5.60 -21.35
CA LYS A 108 27.73 -5.56 -20.96
C LYS A 108 28.31 -6.95 -20.65
N GLY A 109 27.50 -8.01 -20.72
CA GLY A 109 27.91 -9.37 -20.35
C GLY A 109 28.00 -9.61 -18.83
N VAL A 110 27.35 -8.76 -18.03
CA VAL A 110 27.19 -8.93 -16.59
C VAL A 110 25.92 -9.74 -16.33
N GLU A 111 26.08 -10.98 -15.89
CA GLU A 111 25.00 -11.90 -15.55
C GLU A 111 24.55 -11.69 -14.10
N ILE A 112 23.27 -11.32 -13.92
CA ILE A 112 22.67 -11.09 -12.61
C ILE A 112 21.55 -12.09 -12.40
N SER A 113 21.63 -12.83 -11.29
CA SER A 113 20.58 -13.72 -10.80
C SER A 113 19.93 -13.13 -9.56
N LEU A 114 18.62 -12.95 -9.59
CA LEU A 114 17.84 -12.52 -8.43
C LEU A 114 17.21 -13.75 -7.76
N VAL A 115 17.47 -13.94 -6.47
CA VAL A 115 17.00 -15.10 -5.71
C VAL A 115 16.23 -14.65 -4.48
N TRP A 116 15.04 -15.22 -4.30
CA TRP A 116 14.25 -15.02 -3.10
C TRP A 116 14.80 -15.89 -1.96
N ILE A 117 14.95 -15.30 -0.77
CA ILE A 117 15.26 -16.01 0.46
C ILE A 117 14.22 -15.70 1.55
N PRO A 118 13.90 -16.64 2.43
CA PRO A 118 13.03 -16.35 3.58
C PRO A 118 13.73 -15.40 4.57
N SER A 119 12.98 -14.44 5.09
CA SER A 119 13.46 -13.52 6.12
C SER A 119 13.75 -14.26 7.44
N HIS A 120 14.68 -13.75 8.25
CA HIS A 120 15.04 -14.29 9.57
C HIS A 120 15.37 -15.79 9.62
N SER A 121 15.98 -16.33 8.57
CA SER A 121 16.27 -17.77 8.46
C SER A 121 17.69 -18.15 8.90
N GLY A 122 18.38 -17.28 9.64
CA GLY A 122 19.75 -17.50 10.11
C GLY A 122 20.80 -17.46 9.00
N ILE A 123 20.46 -16.87 7.84
CA ILE A 123 21.41 -16.66 6.75
C ILE A 123 22.26 -15.46 7.13
N THR A 124 23.52 -15.70 7.50
CA THR A 124 24.42 -14.71 8.11
C THR A 124 24.44 -13.37 7.38
N GLY A 125 24.47 -13.38 6.05
CA GLY A 125 24.53 -12.13 5.31
C GLY A 125 23.17 -11.46 5.04
N ASN A 126 22.04 -12.18 5.20
CA ASN A 126 20.72 -11.55 5.31
C ASN A 126 20.59 -10.82 6.64
N ASP A 127 21.03 -11.45 7.73
CA ASP A 127 21.04 -10.86 9.07
C ASP A 127 21.97 -9.63 9.12
N ALA A 128 23.10 -9.68 8.40
CA ALA A 128 23.98 -8.53 8.22
C ALA A 128 23.29 -7.39 7.45
N ALA A 129 22.60 -7.70 6.34
CA ALA A 129 21.84 -6.70 5.59
C ALA A 129 20.73 -6.06 6.43
N ASP A 130 20.02 -6.85 7.26
CA ASP A 130 19.04 -6.37 8.26
C ASP A 130 19.67 -5.39 9.26
N LEU A 131 20.82 -5.77 9.81
CA LEU A 131 21.56 -4.94 10.77
C LEU A 131 21.96 -3.60 10.14
N PHE A 132 22.45 -3.62 8.90
CA PHE A 132 22.85 -2.41 8.19
C PHE A 132 21.65 -1.56 7.75
N ALA A 133 20.53 -2.17 7.41
CA ALA A 133 19.29 -1.46 7.10
C ALA A 133 18.77 -0.71 8.35
N ARG A 134 18.86 -1.31 9.54
CA ARG A 134 18.58 -0.63 10.82
C ARG A 134 19.52 0.53 11.07
N ALA A 135 20.82 0.35 10.83
CA ALA A 135 21.81 1.42 10.98
C ALA A 135 21.54 2.59 10.01
N ALA A 136 21.18 2.28 8.77
CA ALA A 136 20.93 3.25 7.70
C ALA A 136 19.83 4.28 8.04
N ILE A 137 18.92 3.97 8.97
CA ILE A 137 17.93 4.93 9.49
C ILE A 137 18.62 6.19 10.05
N THR A 138 19.77 6.01 10.71
CA THR A 138 20.52 7.10 11.35
C THR A 138 21.71 7.53 10.51
N THR A 139 22.45 6.58 9.94
CA THR A 139 23.75 6.80 9.29
C THR A 139 23.69 6.83 7.76
N GLY A 140 22.56 6.43 7.16
CA GLY A 140 22.43 6.34 5.71
C GLY A 140 22.42 7.71 5.04
N SER A 141 22.92 7.78 3.81
CA SER A 141 22.83 9.00 3.02
C SER A 141 21.39 9.28 2.61
N LEU A 142 20.99 10.55 2.66
CA LEU A 142 19.72 11.07 2.15
C LEU A 142 19.72 11.27 0.62
N ASP A 143 20.88 11.13 -0.04
CA ASP A 143 21.05 11.47 -1.45
C ASP A 143 20.29 10.54 -2.41
N HIS A 144 19.86 9.38 -1.92
CA HIS A 144 19.12 8.43 -2.74
C HIS A 144 17.61 8.66 -2.66
N PHE A 145 17.18 9.49 -3.63
CA PHE A 145 15.89 9.41 -4.34
C PHE A 145 14.70 10.23 -3.81
N LYS A 146 14.00 10.87 -4.76
CA LYS A 146 12.73 11.57 -4.55
C LYS A 146 11.60 10.55 -4.45
N ASN A 147 10.81 10.62 -3.38
CA ASN A 147 9.66 9.74 -3.12
C ASN A 147 8.86 9.43 -4.37
N SER A 148 8.48 8.16 -4.55
CA SER A 148 7.65 7.78 -5.69
C SER A 148 6.30 8.50 -5.62
N THR A 149 5.71 8.81 -6.77
CA THR A 149 4.38 9.43 -6.83
C THR A 149 3.31 8.57 -6.15
N GLN A 150 3.51 7.25 -6.12
CA GLN A 150 2.62 6.29 -5.45
C GLN A 150 2.72 6.39 -3.93
N ASP A 151 3.94 6.48 -3.39
CA ASP A 151 4.18 6.67 -1.96
C ASP A 151 3.56 7.99 -1.48
N LEU A 152 3.79 9.09 -2.23
CA LEU A 152 3.18 10.40 -1.96
C LEU A 152 1.63 10.35 -2.06
N CYS A 153 1.09 9.66 -3.05
CA CYS A 153 -0.37 9.49 -3.18
C CYS A 153 -0.98 8.70 -2.00
N ALA A 154 -0.27 7.70 -1.48
CA ALA A 154 -0.74 6.92 -0.33
C ALA A 154 -0.84 7.78 0.94
N LEU A 155 0.13 8.69 1.12
CA LEU A 155 0.10 9.65 2.22
C LEU A 155 -1.02 10.66 2.07
N ALA A 156 -1.15 11.27 0.89
CA ALA A 156 -2.25 12.19 0.61
C ALA A 156 -3.61 11.56 0.92
N LYS A 157 -3.83 10.31 0.50
CA LYS A 157 -5.06 9.55 0.84
C LYS A 157 -5.24 9.38 2.35
N THR A 158 -4.18 9.04 3.07
CA THR A 158 -4.24 8.85 4.53
C THR A 158 -4.56 10.16 5.26
N HIS A 159 -3.98 11.27 4.83
CA HIS A 159 -4.30 12.60 5.36
C HIS A 159 -5.73 13.02 5.04
N LEU A 160 -6.20 12.78 3.81
CA LEU A 160 -7.58 13.03 3.41
C LEU A 160 -8.56 12.21 4.25
N ASP A 161 -8.31 10.91 4.43
CA ASP A 161 -9.16 10.03 5.25
C ASP A 161 -9.26 10.53 6.70
N LYS A 162 -8.14 10.96 7.30
CA LYS A 162 -8.12 11.53 8.66
C LYS A 162 -8.90 12.84 8.74
N SER A 163 -8.64 13.75 7.80
CA SER A 163 -9.31 15.05 7.73
C SER A 163 -10.82 14.87 7.57
N TRP A 164 -11.23 13.97 6.67
CA TRP A 164 -12.64 13.67 6.40
C TRP A 164 -13.35 13.08 7.62
N ASN A 165 -12.72 12.13 8.33
CA ASN A 165 -13.30 11.58 9.56
C ASN A 165 -13.38 12.63 10.68
N SER A 166 -12.40 13.53 10.79
CA SER A 166 -12.46 14.64 11.75
C SER A 166 -13.61 15.58 11.44
N LEU A 167 -13.76 15.98 10.17
CA LEU A 167 -14.87 16.83 9.71
C LEU A 167 -16.23 16.15 9.94
N TRP A 168 -16.31 14.84 9.71
CA TRP A 168 -17.51 14.07 9.98
C TRP A 168 -17.92 14.10 11.46
N LYS A 169 -16.98 13.90 12.37
CA LYS A 169 -17.24 13.95 13.83
C LYS A 169 -17.73 15.32 14.31
N VAL A 170 -17.36 16.40 13.61
CA VAL A 170 -17.84 17.75 13.91
C VAL A 170 -19.21 18.00 13.27
N SER A 171 -19.33 17.74 11.97
CA SER A 171 -20.55 18.02 11.20
C SER A 171 -21.74 17.14 11.61
N SER A 172 -21.50 15.89 12.02
CA SER A 172 -22.53 14.97 12.51
C SER A 172 -23.31 15.49 13.72
N LYS A 173 -22.73 16.42 14.49
CA LYS A 173 -23.40 17.06 15.63
C LYS A 173 -24.54 18.01 15.22
N SER A 174 -24.50 18.56 14.01
CA SER A 174 -25.51 19.50 13.50
C SER A 174 -26.25 19.03 12.26
N LYS A 175 -25.63 18.14 11.46
CA LYS A 175 -26.19 17.62 10.20
C LYS A 175 -25.96 16.12 10.11
N GLY A 176 -26.97 15.38 9.66
CA GLY A 176 -26.83 13.93 9.44
C GLY A 176 -26.67 13.09 10.72
N GLY A 177 -27.08 13.62 11.88
CA GLY A 177 -26.98 12.92 13.17
C GLY A 177 -27.66 11.55 13.20
N PHE A 178 -28.77 11.38 12.48
CA PHE A 178 -29.41 10.06 12.32
C PHE A 178 -28.51 9.05 11.58
N TYR A 179 -27.85 9.47 10.50
CA TYR A 179 -26.90 8.58 9.84
C TYR A 179 -25.68 8.30 10.72
N ALA A 180 -25.21 9.31 11.47
CA ALA A 180 -24.08 9.16 12.38
C ALA A 180 -24.36 8.22 13.57
N SER A 181 -25.60 8.13 14.06
CA SER A 181 -25.96 7.17 15.09
C SER A 181 -25.91 5.72 14.59
N LEU A 182 -26.18 5.50 13.30
CA LEU A 182 -26.07 4.19 12.65
C LEU A 182 -24.64 3.89 12.17
N GLN A 183 -23.91 4.92 11.74
CA GLN A 183 -22.59 4.83 11.14
C GLN A 183 -21.68 5.95 11.69
N PRO A 184 -21.06 5.73 12.86
CA PRO A 184 -20.24 6.76 13.51
C PRO A 184 -19.00 7.17 12.70
N ASP A 185 -18.41 6.23 11.98
CA ASP A 185 -17.22 6.45 11.15
C ASP A 185 -17.51 6.25 9.67
N ILE A 186 -16.88 7.07 8.81
CA ILE A 186 -17.10 7.00 7.36
C ILE A 186 -16.27 5.85 6.78
N PRO A 187 -16.90 4.83 6.18
CA PRO A 187 -16.18 3.71 5.61
C PRO A 187 -15.50 4.12 4.30
N ARG A 188 -14.30 3.58 4.04
CA ARG A 188 -13.56 3.81 2.78
C ARG A 188 -14.28 3.30 1.53
N ARG A 189 -15.22 2.37 1.70
CA ARG A 189 -16.05 1.82 0.64
C ARG A 189 -17.51 1.87 1.08
N PRO A 190 -18.46 2.13 0.16
CA PRO A 190 -19.88 2.05 0.48
C PRO A 190 -20.27 0.65 1.00
N TRP A 191 -21.25 0.60 1.92
CA TRP A 191 -21.72 -0.66 2.51
C TRP A 191 -22.21 -1.68 1.48
N PHE A 192 -22.71 -1.23 0.32
CA PHE A 192 -23.19 -2.08 -0.78
C PHE A 192 -22.07 -2.53 -1.73
N SER A 193 -20.79 -2.19 -1.47
CA SER A 193 -19.67 -2.62 -2.33
C SER A 193 -19.53 -4.14 -2.50
N PRO A 194 -19.84 -4.98 -1.49
CA PRO A 194 -19.91 -6.44 -1.65
C PRO A 194 -21.13 -6.90 -2.47
N HIS A 195 -22.18 -6.07 -2.55
CA HIS A 195 -23.47 -6.40 -3.16
C HIS A 195 -23.69 -5.64 -4.48
N ARG A 196 -22.64 -5.43 -5.28
CA ARG A 196 -22.74 -4.64 -6.53
C ARG A 196 -23.75 -5.17 -7.54
N GLN A 197 -24.07 -6.46 -7.49
CA GLN A 197 -25.06 -7.10 -8.36
C GLN A 197 -26.49 -6.97 -7.84
N ALA A 198 -26.69 -6.43 -6.63
CA ALA A 198 -28.03 -6.19 -6.11
C ALA A 198 -28.74 -5.12 -6.94
N ASN A 199 -30.07 -5.26 -7.05
CA ASN A 199 -30.88 -4.29 -7.76
C ASN A 199 -30.68 -2.87 -7.20
N ARG A 200 -30.53 -1.90 -8.12
CA ARG A 200 -30.31 -0.48 -7.76
C ARG A 200 -31.39 0.05 -6.82
N TRP A 201 -32.65 -0.33 -7.05
CA TRP A 201 -33.78 0.12 -6.22
C TRP A 201 -33.61 -0.31 -4.75
N ILE A 202 -33.14 -1.53 -4.48
CA ILE A 202 -32.87 -2.02 -3.12
C ILE A 202 -31.80 -1.16 -2.46
N THR A 203 -30.69 -0.90 -3.18
CA THR A 203 -29.60 -0.06 -2.68
C THR A 203 -30.09 1.35 -2.37
N THR A 204 -30.90 1.95 -3.24
CA THR A 204 -31.49 3.27 -3.03
C THR A 204 -32.43 3.29 -1.82
N THR A 205 -33.30 2.29 -1.68
CA THR A 205 -34.22 2.16 -0.54
C THR A 205 -33.45 2.08 0.77
N ILE A 206 -32.43 1.21 0.85
CA ILE A 206 -31.60 1.08 2.06
C ILE A 206 -30.81 2.36 2.34
N CYS A 207 -30.29 3.06 1.33
CA CYS A 207 -29.64 4.35 1.53
C CYS A 207 -30.61 5.40 2.10
N ARG A 208 -31.85 5.48 1.58
CA ARG A 208 -32.88 6.37 2.12
C ARG A 208 -33.22 6.04 3.57
N LEU A 209 -33.37 4.75 3.88
CA LEU A 209 -33.58 4.27 5.25
C LEU A 209 -32.45 4.72 6.18
N ARG A 210 -31.19 4.46 5.80
CA ARG A 210 -30.01 4.83 6.59
C ARG A 210 -29.84 6.33 6.77
N LEU A 211 -30.30 7.14 5.82
CA LEU A 211 -30.22 8.61 5.89
C LEU A 211 -31.43 9.24 6.60
N GLY A 212 -32.44 8.47 7.01
CA GLY A 212 -33.67 9.00 7.60
C GLY A 212 -34.57 9.72 6.58
N HIS A 213 -34.46 9.35 5.31
CA HIS A 213 -35.22 9.87 4.17
C HIS A 213 -36.12 8.80 3.53
N ALA A 214 -36.53 7.80 4.32
CA ALA A 214 -37.51 6.83 3.89
C ALA A 214 -38.88 7.51 3.72
N CYS A 215 -39.70 7.00 2.81
CA CYS A 215 -41.03 7.53 2.52
C CYS A 215 -42.05 7.17 3.61
N THR A 216 -41.75 7.46 4.87
CA THR A 216 -42.67 7.26 5.99
C THR A 216 -43.63 8.46 6.10
N PRO A 217 -44.84 8.28 6.66
CA PRO A 217 -45.77 9.40 6.87
C PRO A 217 -45.16 10.61 7.59
N ILE A 218 -44.35 10.39 8.63
CA ILE A 218 -43.59 11.47 9.31
C ILE A 218 -42.67 12.21 8.32
N HIS A 219 -41.88 11.48 7.53
CA HIS A 219 -40.94 12.10 6.60
C HIS A 219 -41.66 12.86 5.48
N LEU A 220 -42.72 12.27 4.92
CA LEU A 220 -43.53 12.87 3.86
C LEU A 220 -44.25 14.13 4.34
N CYS A 221 -44.75 14.14 5.57
CA CYS A 221 -45.31 15.34 6.20
C CYS A 221 -44.25 16.44 6.36
N LYS A 222 -43.05 16.07 6.85
CA LYS A 222 -41.92 17.01 7.00
C LYS A 222 -41.52 17.69 5.68
N ILE A 223 -41.57 16.98 4.56
CA ILE A 223 -41.27 17.54 3.22
C ILE A 223 -42.51 18.11 2.50
N ARG A 224 -43.66 18.21 3.19
CA ARG A 224 -44.92 18.76 2.68
C ARG A 224 -45.51 18.02 1.48
N VAL A 225 -45.27 16.71 1.41
CA VAL A 225 -45.93 15.81 0.44
C VAL A 225 -47.24 15.26 1.01
N ARG A 226 -47.36 15.18 2.35
CA ARG A 226 -48.60 14.83 3.07
C ARG A 226 -48.93 15.93 4.07
N ASP A 227 -50.20 16.05 4.41
CA ASP A 227 -50.68 17.06 5.37
C ASP A 227 -50.46 16.63 6.84
N HIS A 228 -50.36 15.33 7.12
CA HIS A 228 -50.21 14.79 8.47
C HIS A 228 -49.19 13.65 8.57
N SER A 229 -48.67 13.43 9.78
CA SER A 229 -47.70 12.38 10.14
C SER A 229 -48.33 11.02 10.49
N LEU A 230 -49.66 10.93 10.62
CA LEU A 230 -50.35 9.71 11.03
C LEU A 230 -50.11 8.53 10.07
N CYS A 231 -49.94 7.34 10.64
CA CYS A 231 -49.86 6.10 9.90
C CYS A 231 -51.23 5.71 9.31
N GLU A 232 -51.22 4.92 8.23
CA GLU A 232 -52.43 4.41 7.57
C GLU A 232 -53.19 3.40 8.44
N CYS A 233 -52.55 2.80 9.44
CA CYS A 233 -53.24 1.97 10.43
C CYS A 233 -54.06 2.80 11.44
N GLY A 234 -53.85 4.12 11.51
CA GLY A 234 -54.57 5.03 12.41
C GLY A 234 -54.18 4.97 13.89
N LEU A 235 -53.18 4.17 14.26
CA LEU A 235 -52.83 3.92 15.68
C LEU A 235 -51.82 4.94 16.24
N ASP A 236 -50.88 5.41 15.43
CA ASP A 236 -49.81 6.33 15.84
C ASP A 236 -49.24 7.09 14.62
N GLU A 237 -48.25 7.95 14.86
CA GLU A 237 -47.44 8.53 13.79
C GLU A 237 -46.66 7.46 13.02
N GLY A 238 -46.64 7.59 11.69
CA GLY A 238 -45.92 6.70 10.79
C GLY A 238 -44.41 6.95 10.82
N SER A 239 -43.78 6.61 11.95
CA SER A 239 -42.33 6.58 12.10
C SER A 239 -41.73 5.37 11.41
N LEU A 240 -40.41 5.39 11.20
CA LEU A 240 -39.73 4.27 10.56
C LEU A 240 -39.86 2.97 11.39
N SER A 241 -39.75 3.08 12.71
CA SER A 241 -39.95 1.95 13.63
C SER A 241 -41.37 1.42 13.60
N HIS A 242 -42.38 2.30 13.49
CA HIS A 242 -43.79 1.92 13.43
C HIS A 242 -44.18 1.25 12.10
N VAL A 243 -43.54 1.63 10.98
CA VAL A 243 -43.84 1.05 9.66
C VAL A 243 -43.13 -0.30 9.44
N ILE A 244 -42.02 -0.56 10.14
CA ILE A 244 -41.21 -1.77 9.96
C ILE A 244 -41.45 -2.81 11.07
N GLY A 245 -41.81 -2.39 12.29
CA GLY A 245 -42.10 -3.26 13.43
C GLY A 245 -43.55 -3.71 13.48
#